data_AF-A0A418G3I7-F1
#
_entry.id   AF-A0A418G3I7-F1
#
_cell.length_a   1.000
_cell.length_b   1.000
_cell.length_c   1.000
_cell.angle_alpha   90.00
_cell.angle_beta   90.00
_cell.angle_gamma   90.00
#
_symmetry.space_group_name_H-M   'P 1'
#
loop_
_entity.id
_entity.type
_entity.pdbx_description
1 polymer ?
#
loop_
_entity_poly.entity_id
_entity_poly.type
_entity_poly.pdbx_seq_one_letter_code
_entity_poly.pdbx_strand_id
1 'polypeptide(L)'
;MMYVDLLGLSPTSSDGKKLLHWTDPTIVTSRAVGDFAMVLQEVMQFRTVKPRADEAPLTVKDVNAMLDTLSGQDKDAQKTVFLHIVTHCSADEQKWLVRIIIKDMKIGLRHERVLQFIHPDAVCQELTNSMVRYVPQIQPFQVFTPMLAKRVTFGDCTKAMNGNDFYMEPKLDGERITCHLQQSSSSNTTQRHMQLFSRNGVNYSDKYGPCIEAYVQAQWIKLKPDYAGMTQHLDVLVLGGYYGEGQRRGGAVSHFLLGVLQHPIDPNHVPKDIPVVSFCKVGTGYSLEELDTLRVQLAPHWRPWEPISDKRPAHFRGWAPKGDVRPDVWLPPDQSVCMEVYGFELTYSTQFQTGLTLRFPRLKAIRYDKQWHECLTLSQLNALKGQQLGQKKRAVDVVMGEQKPKKRKNDAERRRSTLDRGHVGVSIEYSQANMDIVEA
;
A
#
# COMPACT_ATOMS: atom_id res chain seq x y z
N MET A 1 17.54 -5.55 15.68
CA MET A 1 17.82 -5.22 17.10
C MET A 1 17.68 -6.49 17.92
N MET A 2 16.48 -6.95 18.32
CA MET A 2 16.32 -7.99 19.36
C MET A 2 17.23 -9.24 19.29
N TYR A 3 17.53 -9.80 18.11
CA TYR A 3 18.52 -10.88 17.98
C TYR A 3 19.97 -10.45 18.33
N VAL A 4 20.41 -9.26 17.91
CA VAL A 4 21.71 -8.67 18.27
C VAL A 4 21.79 -8.48 19.80
N ASP A 5 20.70 -7.98 20.39
CA ASP A 5 20.60 -7.71 21.82
C ASP A 5 20.62 -9.02 22.64
N LEU A 6 19.84 -10.04 22.23
CA LEU A 6 19.76 -11.36 22.88
C LEU A 6 21.03 -12.21 22.72
N LEU A 7 21.75 -12.07 21.59
CA LEU A 7 23.01 -12.77 21.34
C LEU A 7 24.23 -12.04 21.95
N GLY A 8 24.03 -10.91 22.64
CA GLY A 8 25.12 -10.09 23.19
C GLY A 8 26.08 -9.53 22.13
N LEU A 9 25.64 -9.41 20.88
CA LEU A 9 26.49 -8.98 19.76
C LEU A 9 26.69 -7.47 19.80
N SER A 10 27.94 -7.01 19.72
CA SER A 10 28.22 -5.59 19.46
C SER A 10 27.60 -5.18 18.12
N PRO A 11 26.81 -4.08 18.05
CA PRO A 11 26.28 -3.54 16.79
C PRO A 11 27.36 -3.20 15.75
N THR A 12 28.62 -3.00 16.15
CA THR A 12 29.74 -2.70 15.24
C THR A 12 30.48 -3.93 14.72
N SER A 13 30.21 -5.11 15.29
CA SER A 13 30.78 -6.40 14.86
C SER A 13 30.30 -6.79 13.45
N SER A 14 31.00 -7.73 12.79
CA SER A 14 30.58 -8.28 11.49
C SER A 14 29.13 -8.76 11.51
N ASP A 15 28.79 -9.65 12.44
CA ASP A 15 27.46 -10.26 12.46
C ASP A 15 26.38 -9.33 13.01
N GLY A 16 26.73 -8.44 13.95
CA GLY A 16 25.86 -7.35 14.37
C GLY A 16 25.48 -6.44 13.20
N LYS A 17 26.45 -6.06 12.36
CA LYS A 17 26.20 -5.30 11.12
C LYS A 17 25.33 -6.08 10.13
N LYS A 18 25.63 -7.36 9.86
CA LYS A 18 24.80 -8.21 8.99
C LYS A 18 23.33 -8.25 9.43
N LEU A 19 23.07 -8.45 10.73
CA LEU A 19 21.70 -8.51 11.26
C LEU A 19 20.97 -7.15 11.28
N LEU A 20 21.70 -6.03 11.35
CA LEU A 20 21.13 -4.68 11.32
C LEU A 20 20.95 -4.12 9.90
N HIS A 21 21.82 -4.51 8.96
CA HIS A 21 21.91 -4.01 7.59
C HIS A 21 21.81 -5.15 6.57
N TRP A 22 20.88 -6.09 6.80
CA TRP A 22 20.71 -7.34 6.04
C TRP A 22 20.33 -7.15 4.56
N THR A 23 19.95 -5.93 4.16
CA THR A 23 19.67 -5.54 2.77
C THR A 23 20.90 -4.98 2.05
N ASP A 24 21.97 -4.61 2.76
CA ASP A 24 23.13 -3.89 2.22
C ASP A 24 24.17 -4.87 1.62
N PRO A 25 24.41 -4.85 0.30
CA PRO A 25 25.37 -5.75 -0.37
C PRO A 25 26.84 -5.48 0.00
N THR A 26 27.15 -4.32 0.60
CA THR A 26 28.51 -4.02 1.09
C THR A 26 28.80 -4.69 2.44
N ILE A 27 27.75 -5.13 3.15
CA ILE A 27 27.82 -5.77 4.47
C ILE A 27 27.47 -7.27 4.38
N VAL A 28 26.46 -7.60 3.57
CA VAL A 28 26.06 -8.99 3.25
C VAL A 28 26.45 -9.29 1.81
N THR A 29 27.62 -9.89 1.63
CA THR A 29 28.14 -10.31 0.30
C THR A 29 27.66 -11.68 -0.15
N SER A 30 26.90 -12.39 0.69
CA SER A 30 26.33 -13.70 0.42
C SER A 30 25.00 -13.61 -0.34
N ARG A 31 24.50 -14.76 -0.83
CA ARG A 31 23.18 -14.87 -1.49
C ARG A 31 21.99 -14.62 -0.54
N ALA A 32 22.25 -14.41 0.76
CA ALA A 32 21.24 -14.06 1.75
C ALA A 32 20.87 -12.57 1.75
N VAL A 33 21.59 -11.69 1.06
CA VAL A 33 21.31 -10.25 1.03
C VAL A 33 19.89 -9.95 0.56
N GLY A 34 19.14 -9.16 1.35
CA GLY A 34 17.72 -8.94 1.12
C GLY A 34 16.81 -10.12 1.53
N ASP A 35 17.29 -11.09 2.30
CA ASP A 35 16.45 -12.03 3.05
C ASP A 35 16.95 -12.24 4.49
N PHE A 36 16.42 -11.43 5.43
CA PHE A 36 16.78 -11.46 6.85
C PHE A 36 16.81 -12.88 7.45
N ALA A 37 15.88 -13.76 7.05
CA ALA A 37 15.82 -15.13 7.57
C ALA A 37 17.01 -16.01 7.10
N MET A 38 17.57 -15.74 5.91
CA MET A 38 18.80 -16.37 5.45
C MET A 38 20.04 -15.75 6.10
N VAL A 39 20.07 -14.42 6.27
CA VAL A 39 21.19 -13.74 6.97
C VAL A 39 21.28 -14.19 8.42
N LEU A 40 20.12 -14.40 9.08
CA LEU A 40 20.05 -15.00 10.40
C LEU A 40 20.57 -16.45 10.40
N GLN A 41 20.20 -17.28 9.41
CA GLN A 41 20.74 -18.64 9.30
C GLN A 41 22.28 -18.63 9.21
N GLU A 42 22.85 -17.79 8.34
CA GLU A 42 24.31 -17.68 8.18
C GLU A 42 25.04 -17.23 9.46
N VAL A 43 24.43 -16.31 10.23
CA VAL A 43 24.98 -15.88 11.53
C VAL A 43 24.80 -16.96 12.60
N MET A 44 23.68 -17.67 12.61
CA MET A 44 23.37 -18.66 13.65
C MET A 44 24.02 -20.02 13.42
N GLN A 45 24.40 -20.38 12.20
CA GLN A 45 25.03 -21.66 11.87
C GLN A 45 26.32 -21.94 12.67
N PHE A 46 27.01 -20.89 13.12
CA PHE A 46 28.22 -20.97 13.95
C PHE A 46 27.97 -20.65 15.44
N ARG A 47 26.70 -20.45 15.85
CA ARG A 47 26.30 -19.96 17.18
C ARG A 47 25.26 -20.83 17.88
N THR A 48 24.48 -21.63 17.15
CA THR A 48 23.55 -22.57 17.78
C THR A 48 24.30 -23.67 18.51
N VAL A 49 24.00 -23.80 19.80
CA VAL A 49 24.34 -24.98 20.59
C VAL A 49 23.62 -26.18 19.95
N LYS A 50 24.27 -27.35 19.89
CA LYS A 50 23.56 -28.58 19.50
C LYS A 50 22.55 -28.91 20.61
N PRO A 51 21.28 -29.26 20.30
CA PRO A 51 20.35 -29.78 21.29
C PRO A 51 21.00 -30.91 22.08
N ARG A 52 20.72 -30.98 23.38
CA ARG A 52 21.24 -32.09 24.18
C ARG A 52 20.55 -33.39 23.76
N ALA A 53 21.24 -34.53 23.90
CA ALA A 53 20.74 -35.82 23.44
C ALA A 53 19.48 -36.31 24.22
N ASP A 54 19.21 -35.68 25.35
CA ASP A 54 18.07 -35.86 26.26
C ASP A 54 16.93 -34.84 26.06
N GLU A 55 17.12 -33.81 25.24
CA GLU A 55 16.09 -32.79 24.95
C GLU A 55 15.17 -33.24 23.80
N ALA A 56 13.86 -33.27 24.04
CA ALA A 56 12.87 -33.62 23.02
C ALA A 56 12.75 -32.50 21.96
N PRO A 57 12.62 -32.83 20.66
CA PRO A 57 12.48 -31.83 19.61
C PRO A 57 11.14 -31.09 19.73
N LEU A 58 11.16 -29.78 19.48
CA LEU A 58 9.98 -28.91 19.53
C LEU A 58 8.90 -29.38 18.55
N THR A 59 7.68 -29.56 19.05
CA THR A 59 6.55 -29.93 18.20
C THR A 59 5.89 -28.70 17.57
N VAL A 60 5.12 -28.90 16.50
CA VAL A 60 4.30 -27.84 15.89
C VAL A 60 3.31 -27.22 16.88
N LYS A 61 2.88 -27.97 17.91
CA LYS A 61 2.02 -27.46 18.98
C LYS A 61 2.75 -26.46 19.87
N ASP A 62 3.99 -26.76 20.24
CA ASP A 62 4.82 -25.91 21.11
C ASP A 62 5.22 -24.63 20.36
N VAL A 63 5.53 -24.76 19.06
CA VAL A 63 5.75 -23.62 18.15
C VAL A 63 4.52 -22.72 18.09
N ASN A 64 3.31 -23.27 17.94
CA ASN A 64 2.09 -22.47 17.93
C ASN A 64 1.87 -21.77 19.29
N ALA A 65 2.06 -22.46 20.42
CA ALA A 65 1.93 -21.84 21.75
C ALA A 65 2.94 -20.68 21.96
N MET A 66 4.16 -20.78 21.41
CA MET A 66 5.12 -19.66 21.38
C MET A 66 4.63 -18.50 20.51
N LEU A 67 4.07 -18.77 19.33
CA LEU A 67 3.52 -17.75 18.43
C LEU A 67 2.28 -17.05 19.02
N ASP A 68 1.40 -17.79 19.70
CA ASP A 68 0.25 -17.26 20.43
C ASP A 68 0.73 -16.31 21.55
N THR A 69 1.76 -16.72 22.30
CA THR A 69 2.40 -15.90 23.35
C THR A 69 3.00 -14.61 22.77
N LEU A 70 3.66 -14.67 21.61
CA LEU A 70 4.16 -13.48 20.90
C LEU A 70 3.05 -12.53 20.44
N SER A 71 1.84 -13.04 20.18
CA SER A 71 0.75 -12.26 19.58
C SER A 71 0.05 -11.30 20.56
N GLY A 72 0.00 -11.65 21.84
CA GLY A 72 -0.83 -10.96 22.86
C GLY A 72 -0.07 -10.30 24.01
N GLN A 73 1.26 -10.37 24.04
CA GLN A 73 2.08 -9.97 25.19
C GLN A 73 3.00 -8.78 24.92
N ASP A 74 3.59 -8.24 25.99
CA ASP A 74 4.52 -7.10 25.94
C ASP A 74 5.92 -7.44 25.40
N LYS A 75 6.81 -6.44 25.37
CA LYS A 75 8.16 -6.56 24.83
C LYS A 75 9.09 -7.47 25.63
N ASP A 76 8.84 -7.69 26.92
CA ASP A 76 9.73 -8.46 27.79
C ASP A 76 9.32 -9.95 27.82
N ALA A 77 8.01 -10.22 27.76
CA ALA A 77 7.50 -11.53 27.38
C ALA A 77 7.99 -11.96 25.97
N GLN A 78 7.96 -11.04 25.00
CA GLN A 78 8.51 -11.29 23.65
C GLN A 78 10.00 -11.63 23.68
N LYS A 79 10.84 -10.91 24.44
CA LYS A 79 12.26 -11.27 24.63
C LYS A 79 12.42 -12.69 25.17
N THR A 80 11.57 -13.11 26.10
CA THR A 80 11.63 -14.43 26.74
C THR A 80 11.37 -15.56 25.72
N VAL A 81 10.35 -15.40 24.87
CA VAL A 81 10.08 -16.37 23.79
C VAL A 81 11.21 -16.40 22.75
N PHE A 82 11.71 -15.24 22.33
CA PHE A 82 12.85 -15.21 21.39
C PHE A 82 14.14 -15.75 22.02
N LEU A 83 14.37 -15.59 23.32
CA LEU A 83 15.50 -16.22 24.03
C LEU A 83 15.39 -17.74 24.02
N HIS A 84 14.18 -18.29 24.25
CA HIS A 84 13.93 -19.72 24.15
C HIS A 84 14.19 -20.24 22.71
N ILE A 85 13.69 -19.54 21.69
CA ILE A 85 13.97 -19.84 20.28
C ILE A 85 15.47 -19.81 19.97
N VAL A 86 16.21 -18.79 20.43
CA VAL A 86 17.66 -18.66 20.23
C VAL A 86 18.46 -19.81 20.87
N THR A 87 17.96 -20.36 21.98
CA THR A 87 18.66 -21.38 22.78
C THR A 87 18.31 -22.82 22.44
N HIS A 88 17.08 -23.11 21.98
CA HIS A 88 16.58 -24.48 21.75
C HIS A 88 16.35 -24.83 20.27
N CYS A 89 16.24 -23.84 19.36
CA CYS A 89 16.04 -24.10 17.92
C CYS A 89 17.37 -24.07 17.15
N SER A 90 17.55 -24.97 16.19
CA SER A 90 18.66 -24.92 15.22
C SER A 90 18.56 -23.72 14.26
N ALA A 91 19.66 -23.40 13.56
CA ALA A 91 19.69 -22.25 12.65
C ALA A 91 18.68 -22.36 11.48
N ASP A 92 18.35 -23.59 11.05
CA ASP A 92 17.33 -23.84 10.05
C ASP A 92 15.91 -23.65 10.59
N GLU A 93 15.65 -24.08 11.83
CA GLU A 93 14.36 -23.85 12.50
C GLU A 93 14.15 -22.35 12.79
N GLN A 94 15.18 -21.64 13.29
CA GLN A 94 15.12 -20.20 13.52
C GLN A 94 14.79 -19.41 12.24
N LYS A 95 15.38 -19.80 11.09
CA LYS A 95 15.02 -19.26 9.77
C LYS A 95 13.54 -19.45 9.44
N TRP A 96 13.00 -20.65 9.64
CA TRP A 96 11.59 -20.92 9.32
C TRP A 96 10.63 -20.24 10.30
N LEU A 97 10.93 -20.25 11.60
CA LEU A 97 10.18 -19.52 12.63
C LEU A 97 10.12 -18.02 12.33
N VAL A 98 11.25 -17.41 11.98
CA VAL A 98 11.30 -15.99 11.60
C VAL A 98 10.50 -15.70 10.32
N ARG A 99 10.49 -16.62 9.33
CA ARG A 99 9.62 -16.50 8.15
C ARG A 99 8.13 -16.59 8.49
N ILE A 100 7.74 -17.45 9.44
CA ILE A 100 6.36 -17.52 9.97
C ILE A 100 5.98 -16.22 10.68
N ILE A 101 6.86 -15.69 11.53
CA ILE A 101 6.64 -14.44 12.28
C ILE A 101 6.52 -13.22 11.34
N ILE A 102 7.37 -13.14 10.31
CA ILE A 102 7.33 -12.10 9.26
C ILE A 102 6.14 -12.30 8.30
N LYS A 103 5.58 -13.52 8.26
CA LYS A 103 4.49 -13.96 7.35
C LYS A 103 4.88 -13.97 5.87
N ASP A 104 6.16 -14.20 5.58
CA ASP A 104 6.67 -14.48 4.23
C ASP A 104 7.58 -15.73 4.24
N MET A 105 7.04 -16.83 3.74
CA MET A 105 7.71 -18.13 3.69
C MET A 105 8.73 -18.26 2.55
N LYS A 106 8.67 -17.42 1.50
CA LYS A 106 9.56 -17.44 0.32
C LYS A 106 9.71 -18.82 -0.38
N ILE A 107 8.76 -19.74 -0.19
CA ILE A 107 8.79 -21.12 -0.72
C ILE A 107 8.46 -21.26 -2.23
N GLY A 108 8.19 -20.16 -2.94
CA GLY A 108 7.82 -20.16 -4.37
C GLY A 108 6.43 -20.74 -4.70
N LEU A 109 5.76 -21.38 -3.73
CA LEU A 109 4.36 -21.80 -3.83
C LEU A 109 3.43 -20.66 -3.43
N ARG A 110 2.31 -20.53 -4.15
CA ARG A 110 1.19 -19.68 -3.72
C ARG A 110 0.18 -20.48 -2.91
N HIS A 111 -0.55 -19.81 -2.01
CA HIS A 111 -1.53 -20.43 -1.12
C HIS A 111 -2.59 -21.28 -1.86
N GLU A 112 -3.02 -20.86 -3.05
CA GLU A 112 -4.01 -21.59 -3.86
C GLU A 112 -3.54 -23.02 -4.19
N ARG A 113 -2.24 -23.22 -4.46
CA ARG A 113 -1.69 -24.57 -4.72
C ARG A 113 -1.53 -25.41 -3.47
N VAL A 114 -1.35 -24.79 -2.29
CA VAL A 114 -1.30 -25.48 -1.01
C VAL A 114 -2.70 -25.95 -0.62
N LEU A 115 -3.70 -25.06 -0.76
CA LEU A 115 -5.11 -25.37 -0.56
C LEU A 115 -5.57 -26.51 -1.48
N GLN A 116 -5.35 -26.40 -2.80
CA GLN A 116 -5.69 -27.44 -3.78
C GLN A 116 -5.03 -28.81 -3.51
N PHE A 117 -3.85 -28.83 -2.88
CA PHE A 117 -3.16 -30.06 -2.48
C PHE A 117 -3.79 -30.71 -1.24
N ILE A 118 -4.30 -29.91 -0.30
CA ILE A 118 -5.01 -30.40 0.90
C ILE A 118 -6.40 -30.91 0.52
N HIS A 119 -7.18 -30.10 -0.22
CA HIS A 119 -8.52 -30.45 -0.67
C HIS A 119 -8.84 -29.72 -2.00
N PRO A 120 -9.43 -30.37 -3.01
CA PRO A 120 -9.84 -29.69 -4.26
C PRO A 120 -10.75 -28.46 -4.00
N ASP A 121 -11.64 -28.59 -3.02
CA ASP A 121 -12.58 -27.53 -2.60
C ASP A 121 -12.09 -26.76 -1.34
N ALA A 122 -10.77 -26.68 -1.09
CA ALA A 122 -10.18 -26.11 0.13
C ALA A 122 -10.51 -24.61 0.37
N VAL A 123 -11.66 -24.35 0.96
CA VAL A 123 -12.17 -23.00 1.31
C VAL A 123 -12.48 -22.85 2.81
N CYS A 124 -12.80 -23.95 3.51
CA CYS A 124 -13.28 -23.94 4.90
C CYS A 124 -12.54 -24.94 5.81
N GLN A 125 -12.76 -24.77 7.12
CA GLN A 125 -11.98 -25.37 8.22
C GLN A 125 -12.23 -26.88 8.47
N GLU A 126 -13.28 -27.46 7.87
CA GLU A 126 -13.78 -28.82 8.16
C GLU A 126 -13.34 -29.88 7.13
N LEU A 127 -12.48 -29.52 6.17
CA LEU A 127 -12.12 -30.36 5.02
C LEU A 127 -10.99 -31.35 5.32
N THR A 128 -11.18 -32.19 6.33
CA THR A 128 -10.21 -33.22 6.76
C THR A 128 -10.22 -34.48 5.90
N ASN A 129 -11.22 -34.67 5.03
CA ASN A 129 -11.36 -35.83 4.15
C ASN A 129 -11.43 -35.41 2.67
N SER A 130 -10.34 -35.65 1.92
CA SER A 130 -10.17 -35.28 0.50
C SER A 130 -11.15 -35.91 -0.50
N MET A 131 -11.94 -36.90 -0.05
CA MET A 131 -12.97 -37.55 -0.86
C MET A 131 -14.36 -36.89 -0.75
N VAL A 132 -14.60 -36.03 0.23
CA VAL A 132 -15.92 -35.39 0.45
C VAL A 132 -15.97 -34.06 -0.29
N ARG A 133 -16.69 -34.00 -1.42
CA ARG A 133 -16.90 -32.73 -2.14
C ARG A 133 -17.81 -31.79 -1.35
N TYR A 134 -17.42 -30.52 -1.28
CA TYR A 134 -18.13 -29.49 -0.50
C TYR A 134 -18.54 -28.32 -1.37
N VAL A 135 -19.82 -27.93 -1.30
CA VAL A 135 -20.36 -26.75 -1.97
C VAL A 135 -20.52 -25.63 -0.93
N PRO A 136 -19.64 -24.61 -0.90
CA PRO A 136 -19.70 -23.56 0.10
C PRO A 136 -20.94 -22.68 -0.07
N GLN A 137 -21.87 -22.78 0.88
CA GLN A 137 -23.00 -21.87 1.05
C GLN A 137 -22.56 -20.66 1.87
N ILE A 138 -22.83 -19.43 1.42
CA ILE A 138 -22.51 -18.20 2.16
C ILE A 138 -23.54 -18.00 3.27
N GLN A 139 -23.09 -18.00 4.53
CA GLN A 139 -23.94 -17.78 5.71
C GLN A 139 -23.81 -16.36 6.30
N PRO A 140 -24.82 -15.86 7.04
CA PRO A 140 -24.67 -14.70 7.91
C PRO A 140 -23.44 -14.85 8.83
N PHE A 141 -22.71 -13.75 9.03
CA PHE A 141 -21.47 -13.68 9.84
C PHE A 141 -20.29 -14.55 9.38
N GLN A 142 -20.43 -15.37 8.33
CA GLN A 142 -19.32 -16.07 7.70
C GLN A 142 -18.49 -15.10 6.84
N VAL A 143 -17.24 -14.89 7.23
CA VAL A 143 -16.31 -14.03 6.48
C VAL A 143 -15.94 -14.68 5.14
N PHE A 144 -16.16 -13.96 4.03
CA PHE A 144 -15.76 -14.38 2.68
C PHE A 144 -14.93 -13.32 1.96
N THR A 145 -14.06 -13.74 1.05
CA THR A 145 -13.24 -12.81 0.25
C THR A 145 -14.11 -12.08 -0.79
N PRO A 146 -14.23 -10.74 -0.77
CA PRO A 146 -15.13 -10.02 -1.66
C PRO A 146 -14.60 -10.02 -3.10
N MET A 147 -15.53 -10.17 -4.07
CA MET A 147 -15.21 -10.22 -5.50
C MET A 147 -14.31 -9.05 -5.94
N LEU A 148 -13.14 -9.38 -6.46
CA LEU A 148 -12.16 -8.43 -6.99
C LEU A 148 -12.58 -7.90 -8.38
N ALA A 149 -11.78 -7.02 -8.98
CA ALA A 149 -12.01 -6.53 -10.35
C ALA A 149 -10.73 -6.71 -11.16
N LYS A 150 -10.85 -7.29 -12.37
CA LYS A 150 -9.75 -7.38 -13.33
C LYS A 150 -9.46 -5.97 -13.89
N ARG A 151 -8.18 -5.67 -14.15
CA ARG A 151 -7.81 -4.47 -14.94
C ARG A 151 -8.07 -4.76 -16.42
N VAL A 152 -8.78 -3.86 -17.08
CA VAL A 152 -9.06 -3.91 -18.53
C VAL A 152 -8.78 -2.53 -19.13
N THR A 153 -8.19 -2.51 -20.32
CA THR A 153 -7.94 -1.33 -21.15
C THR A 153 -9.23 -0.90 -21.86
N PHE A 154 -9.43 0.42 -22.05
CA PHE A 154 -10.72 0.95 -22.53
C PHE A 154 -11.21 0.32 -23.85
N GLY A 155 -10.31 0.08 -24.81
CA GLY A 155 -10.63 -0.59 -26.09
C GLY A 155 -10.81 -2.11 -26.02
N ASP A 156 -10.59 -2.73 -24.86
CA ASP A 156 -10.77 -4.18 -24.63
C ASP A 156 -11.95 -4.49 -23.70
N CYS A 157 -12.63 -3.47 -23.15
CA CYS A 157 -13.80 -3.65 -22.30
C CYS A 157 -14.93 -4.40 -23.01
N THR A 158 -15.24 -4.04 -24.26
CA THR A 158 -16.29 -4.71 -25.07
C THR A 158 -15.97 -6.18 -25.34
N LYS A 159 -14.70 -6.50 -25.62
CA LYS A 159 -14.20 -7.88 -25.75
C LYS A 159 -14.32 -8.63 -24.42
N ALA A 160 -13.99 -8.00 -23.31
CA ALA A 160 -14.05 -8.61 -21.98
C ALA A 160 -15.49 -8.89 -21.49
N MET A 161 -16.50 -8.18 -22.02
CA MET A 161 -17.92 -8.47 -21.81
C MET A 161 -18.51 -9.42 -22.87
N ASN A 162 -17.71 -9.93 -23.80
CA ASN A 162 -18.15 -10.75 -24.96
C ASN A 162 -19.28 -10.10 -25.80
N GLY A 163 -19.38 -8.77 -25.82
CA GLY A 163 -20.46 -8.05 -26.51
C GLY A 163 -21.85 -8.09 -25.84
N ASN A 164 -21.97 -8.63 -24.63
CA ASN A 164 -23.20 -8.56 -23.84
C ASN A 164 -23.40 -7.16 -23.23
N ASP A 165 -24.62 -6.84 -22.82
CA ASP A 165 -24.94 -5.66 -22.03
C ASP A 165 -24.21 -5.67 -20.67
N PHE A 166 -23.84 -4.49 -20.17
CA PHE A 166 -23.10 -4.34 -18.92
C PHE A 166 -23.41 -3.02 -18.20
N TYR A 167 -23.35 -3.05 -16.87
CA TYR A 167 -23.55 -1.87 -16.01
C TYR A 167 -22.25 -1.06 -15.80
N MET A 168 -22.40 0.22 -15.47
CA MET A 168 -21.29 1.15 -15.18
C MET A 168 -21.59 1.99 -13.92
N GLU A 169 -20.86 1.76 -12.83
CA GLU A 169 -21.02 2.49 -11.55
C GLU A 169 -19.76 3.26 -11.13
N PRO A 170 -19.84 4.40 -10.42
CA PRO A 170 -18.65 5.06 -9.87
C PRO A 170 -17.96 4.25 -8.75
N LYS A 171 -16.69 3.83 -8.91
CA LYS A 171 -15.90 3.25 -7.80
C LYS A 171 -15.48 4.32 -6.79
N LEU A 172 -16.20 4.37 -5.67
CA LEU A 172 -15.83 5.08 -4.44
C LEU A 172 -14.42 4.74 -3.96
N ASP A 173 -13.63 5.71 -3.48
CA ASP A 173 -12.28 5.50 -2.92
C ASP A 173 -12.26 5.51 -1.38
N GLY A 174 -13.05 4.60 -0.80
CA GLY A 174 -13.06 4.30 0.63
C GLY A 174 -12.51 2.91 0.96
N GLU A 175 -12.57 2.55 2.24
CA GLU A 175 -12.31 1.17 2.70
C GLU A 175 -13.42 0.23 2.24
N ARG A 176 -13.08 -0.98 1.77
CA ARG A 176 -14.09 -1.99 1.43
C ARG A 176 -14.53 -2.72 2.69
N ILE A 177 -15.76 -2.44 3.11
CA ILE A 177 -16.48 -3.17 4.15
C ILE A 177 -17.51 -4.12 3.50
N THR A 178 -17.74 -5.27 4.11
CA THR A 178 -18.88 -6.17 3.90
C THR A 178 -19.73 -6.11 5.17
N CYS A 179 -21.03 -5.83 5.03
CA CYS A 179 -21.98 -5.83 6.13
C CYS A 179 -22.76 -7.14 6.12
N HIS A 180 -22.78 -7.84 7.26
CA HIS A 180 -23.69 -8.94 7.53
C HIS A 180 -24.75 -8.43 8.51
N LEU A 181 -26.03 -8.55 8.13
CA LEU A 181 -27.16 -8.19 8.97
C LEU A 181 -28.06 -9.42 9.11
N GLN A 182 -28.24 -9.90 10.34
CA GLN A 182 -29.27 -10.88 10.66
C GLN A 182 -30.36 -10.19 11.48
N GLN A 183 -31.61 -10.45 11.14
CA GLN A 183 -32.77 -10.01 11.90
C GLN A 183 -33.36 -11.22 12.61
N SER A 184 -33.59 -11.10 13.92
CA SER A 184 -34.28 -12.10 14.72
C SER A 184 -35.58 -11.48 15.25
N SER A 185 -36.71 -11.98 14.75
CA SER A 185 -38.03 -11.47 15.08
C SER A 185 -38.68 -12.37 16.13
N SER A 186 -38.55 -11.98 17.40
CA SER A 186 -39.35 -12.55 18.50
C SER A 186 -40.65 -11.75 18.66
N SER A 187 -41.66 -12.34 19.30
CA SER A 187 -43.08 -11.94 19.19
C SER A 187 -43.48 -10.50 19.56
N ASN A 188 -42.57 -9.68 20.10
CA ASN A 188 -42.76 -8.22 20.25
C ASN A 188 -41.45 -7.40 20.04
N THR A 189 -40.37 -8.00 19.51
CA THR A 189 -39.08 -7.32 19.34
C THR A 189 -38.31 -7.85 18.11
N THR A 190 -38.01 -6.95 17.18
CA THR A 190 -37.06 -7.22 16.06
C THR A 190 -35.65 -6.88 16.50
N GLN A 191 -34.86 -7.87 16.90
CA GLN A 191 -33.45 -7.69 17.21
C GLN A 191 -32.61 -7.74 15.93
N ARG A 192 -31.83 -6.69 15.66
CA ARG A 192 -30.86 -6.65 14.58
C ARG A 192 -29.47 -6.97 15.13
N HIS A 193 -28.79 -7.94 14.53
CA HIS A 193 -27.37 -8.20 14.78
C HIS A 193 -26.60 -7.86 13.51
N MET A 194 -25.67 -6.90 13.61
CA MET A 194 -24.89 -6.39 12.50
C MET A 194 -23.40 -6.63 12.75
N GLN A 195 -22.69 -7.12 11.74
CA GLN A 195 -21.23 -7.19 11.76
C GLN A 195 -20.63 -6.62 10.48
N LEU A 196 -19.50 -5.92 10.63
CA LEU A 196 -18.81 -5.20 9.57
C LEU A 196 -17.39 -5.76 9.42
N PHE A 197 -17.11 -6.42 8.30
CA PHE A 197 -15.79 -7.00 8.02
C PHE A 197 -15.09 -6.26 6.89
N SER A 198 -13.79 -6.02 7.03
CA SER A 198 -12.95 -5.47 5.96
C SER A 198 -12.71 -6.48 4.82
N ARG A 199 -12.17 -5.99 3.70
CA ARG A 199 -11.66 -6.81 2.57
C ARG A 199 -10.83 -8.04 2.99
N ASN A 200 -10.09 -7.93 4.09
CA ASN A 200 -9.15 -8.96 4.56
C ASN A 200 -9.71 -9.74 5.77
N GLY A 201 -11.02 -9.66 6.04
CA GLY A 201 -11.69 -10.41 7.12
C GLY A 201 -11.53 -9.85 8.53
N VAL A 202 -10.74 -8.79 8.73
CA VAL A 202 -10.66 -8.09 10.03
C VAL A 202 -12.02 -7.47 10.36
N ASN A 203 -12.50 -7.71 11.59
CA ASN A 203 -13.75 -7.16 12.12
C ASN A 203 -13.58 -5.66 12.48
N TYR A 204 -14.56 -4.84 12.10
CA TYR A 204 -14.63 -3.39 12.33
C TYR A 204 -15.96 -2.96 12.97
N SER A 205 -16.76 -3.92 13.45
CA SER A 205 -18.11 -3.68 13.99
C SER A 205 -18.11 -2.65 15.12
N ASP A 206 -17.17 -2.73 16.05
CA ASP A 206 -17.08 -1.82 17.20
C ASP A 206 -16.73 -0.38 16.78
N LYS A 207 -16.00 -0.22 15.67
CA LYS A 207 -15.53 1.07 15.15
C LYS A 207 -16.58 1.78 14.29
N TYR A 208 -17.34 1.04 13.51
CA TYR A 208 -18.23 1.58 12.47
C TYR A 208 -19.71 1.24 12.66
N GLY A 209 -20.05 0.25 13.50
CA GLY A 209 -21.43 -0.17 13.74
C GLY A 209 -22.32 0.94 14.28
N PRO A 210 -21.96 1.60 15.39
CA PRO A 210 -22.78 2.65 16.02
C PRO A 210 -23.12 3.85 15.14
N CYS A 211 -22.37 4.10 14.06
CA CYS A 211 -22.64 5.20 13.13
C CYS A 211 -23.22 4.76 11.77
N ILE A 212 -23.21 3.46 11.45
CA ILE A 212 -23.70 2.92 10.16
C ILE A 212 -25.06 2.22 10.28
N GLU A 213 -25.49 1.74 11.46
CA GLU A 213 -26.72 0.93 11.62
C GLU A 213 -27.99 1.60 11.03
N ALA A 214 -28.07 2.93 11.07
CA ALA A 214 -29.20 3.70 10.51
C ALA A 214 -29.24 3.75 8.97
N TYR A 215 -28.18 3.35 8.27
CA TYR A 215 -27.95 3.64 6.84
C TYR A 215 -27.78 2.40 5.94
N VAL A 216 -27.96 1.18 6.46
CA VAL A 216 -27.71 -0.07 5.69
C VAL A 216 -28.89 -0.44 4.79
N GLN A 217 -29.10 0.30 3.69
CA GLN A 217 -30.08 -0.01 2.63
C GLN A 217 -29.58 0.37 1.22
N ALA A 218 -28.68 -0.42 0.60
CA ALA A 218 -28.43 -0.47 -0.85
C ALA A 218 -27.43 -1.59 -1.23
N GLN A 219 -27.45 -2.06 -2.49
CA GLN A 219 -26.48 -3.01 -3.09
C GLN A 219 -25.50 -2.28 -4.06
N TRP A 220 -24.31 -2.83 -4.39
CA TRP A 220 -23.23 -2.11 -5.14
C TRP A 220 -22.37 -2.98 -6.10
N ILE A 221 -21.97 -2.50 -7.31
CA ILE A 221 -20.82 -2.98 -8.14
C ILE A 221 -20.09 -1.89 -9.00
N LYS A 222 -19.21 -1.08 -8.38
CA LYS A 222 -17.89 -0.50 -8.84
C LYS A 222 -17.47 -0.46 -10.37
N LEU A 223 -16.96 0.69 -10.85
CA LEU A 223 -16.09 0.84 -12.06
C LEU A 223 -15.04 1.98 -11.93
N LYS A 224 -13.87 1.85 -12.59
CA LYS A 224 -12.61 2.59 -12.31
C LYS A 224 -12.22 3.67 -13.35
N PRO A 225 -11.94 4.94 -12.94
CA PRO A 225 -11.40 5.98 -13.85
C PRO A 225 -9.90 5.88 -14.16
N ASP A 226 -9.11 5.11 -13.40
CA ASP A 226 -7.64 5.13 -13.43
C ASP A 226 -6.97 4.55 -14.72
N TYR A 227 -7.74 4.39 -15.80
CA TYR A 227 -7.29 3.91 -17.11
C TYR A 227 -7.57 4.88 -18.27
N ALA A 228 -8.13 6.06 -18.01
CA ALA A 228 -8.45 7.07 -19.03
C ALA A 228 -7.28 7.99 -19.43
N GLY A 229 -6.04 7.70 -19.00
CA GLY A 229 -4.87 8.54 -19.26
C GLY A 229 -4.83 9.89 -18.50
N MET A 230 -5.86 10.21 -17.72
CA MET A 230 -6.03 11.50 -17.02
C MET A 230 -5.14 11.71 -15.78
N THR A 231 -4.18 10.82 -15.51
CA THR A 231 -3.18 11.01 -14.45
C THR A 231 -2.04 11.87 -14.98
N GLN A 232 -1.79 13.04 -14.37
CA GLN A 232 -0.65 13.88 -14.74
C GLN A 232 0.67 13.11 -14.60
N HIS A 233 1.46 13.12 -15.68
CA HIS A 233 2.81 12.59 -15.70
C HIS A 233 3.79 13.66 -15.20
N LEU A 234 4.75 13.24 -14.37
CA LEU A 234 5.73 14.10 -13.74
C LEU A 234 7.13 13.58 -14.09
N ASP A 235 7.90 14.34 -14.86
CA ASP A 235 9.31 14.05 -15.11
C ASP A 235 10.12 14.50 -13.91
N VAL A 236 10.65 13.58 -13.11
CA VAL A 236 11.31 13.85 -11.82
C VAL A 236 12.67 13.16 -11.74
N LEU A 237 13.59 13.71 -10.95
CA LEU A 237 14.99 13.26 -10.91
C LEU A 237 15.22 12.21 -9.83
N VAL A 238 16.06 11.19 -10.09
CA VAL A 238 16.53 10.26 -9.04
C VAL A 238 17.52 10.99 -8.12
N LEU A 239 17.28 10.95 -6.81
CA LEU A 239 18.21 11.50 -5.80
C LEU A 239 18.80 10.43 -4.89
N GLY A 240 18.18 9.24 -4.80
CA GLY A 240 18.60 8.18 -3.91
C GLY A 240 18.04 6.82 -4.24
N GLY A 241 18.60 5.80 -3.61
CA GLY A 241 18.24 4.39 -3.76
C GLY A 241 17.99 3.72 -2.41
N TYR A 242 17.07 2.76 -2.41
CA TYR A 242 16.86 1.84 -1.29
C TYR A 242 17.11 0.41 -1.79
N TYR A 243 17.86 -0.38 -1.02
CA TYR A 243 18.14 -1.77 -1.36
C TYR A 243 16.86 -2.62 -1.31
N GLY A 244 16.79 -3.66 -2.13
CA GLY A 244 15.61 -4.52 -2.22
C GLY A 244 15.55 -5.66 -1.22
N GLU A 245 14.36 -6.26 -1.17
CA GLU A 245 14.06 -7.45 -0.38
C GLU A 245 13.56 -8.59 -1.28
N GLY A 246 13.78 -9.83 -0.86
CA GLY A 246 13.41 -11.04 -1.58
C GLY A 246 14.38 -11.38 -2.73
N GLN A 247 14.42 -12.66 -3.11
CA GLN A 247 15.44 -13.25 -3.99
C GLN A 247 15.61 -12.60 -5.39
N ARG A 248 14.66 -11.77 -5.84
CA ARG A 248 14.74 -11.07 -7.15
C ARG A 248 15.13 -9.60 -7.05
N ARG A 249 15.17 -9.03 -5.84
CA ARG A 249 15.44 -7.59 -5.64
C ARG A 249 16.50 -7.31 -4.58
N GLY A 250 16.78 -8.25 -3.68
CA GLY A 250 17.89 -8.20 -2.73
C GLY A 250 19.25 -7.97 -3.38
N GLY A 251 20.17 -7.36 -2.64
CA GLY A 251 21.55 -7.10 -3.08
C GLY A 251 21.74 -5.93 -4.04
N ALA A 252 20.67 -5.24 -4.45
CA ALA A 252 20.76 -4.06 -5.31
C ALA A 252 19.60 -3.08 -5.07
N VAL A 253 19.80 -1.82 -5.43
CA VAL A 253 18.77 -0.76 -5.35
C VAL A 253 17.51 -1.19 -6.11
N SER A 254 16.33 -1.06 -5.51
CA SER A 254 15.06 -1.52 -6.10
C SER A 254 13.90 -0.53 -5.98
N HIS A 255 14.06 0.44 -5.09
CA HIS A 255 13.20 1.61 -4.95
C HIS A 255 14.08 2.85 -5.09
N PHE A 256 13.51 3.94 -5.59
CA PHE A 256 14.23 5.19 -5.82
C PHE A 256 13.57 6.34 -5.06
N LEU A 257 14.39 7.17 -4.43
CA LEU A 257 14.00 8.48 -3.93
C LEU A 257 14.03 9.45 -5.11
N LEU A 258 12.94 10.16 -5.33
CA LEU A 258 12.74 11.09 -6.43
C LEU A 258 12.67 12.52 -5.90
N GLY A 259 13.07 13.48 -6.73
CA GLY A 259 13.07 14.90 -6.40
C GLY A 259 12.74 15.80 -7.58
N VAL A 260 12.61 17.09 -7.26
CA VAL A 260 12.32 18.18 -8.19
C VAL A 260 13.35 19.29 -8.02
N LEU A 261 13.59 20.06 -9.08
CA LEU A 261 14.40 21.28 -9.00
C LEU A 261 13.70 22.34 -8.16
N GLN A 262 14.41 23.04 -7.30
CA GLN A 262 13.84 24.14 -6.51
C GLN A 262 13.46 25.33 -7.42
N HIS A 263 14.34 25.61 -8.41
CA HIS A 263 14.20 26.66 -9.41
C HIS A 263 14.72 26.16 -10.78
N PRO A 264 14.29 26.74 -11.92
CA PRO A 264 14.90 26.46 -13.22
C PRO A 264 16.41 26.76 -13.24
N ILE A 265 17.17 26.03 -14.05
CA ILE A 265 18.60 26.22 -14.25
C ILE A 265 18.84 26.60 -15.71
N ASP A 266 19.70 27.61 -15.94
CA ASP A 266 20.26 27.91 -17.26
C ASP A 266 21.36 26.87 -17.57
N PRO A 267 21.26 26.08 -18.66
CA PRO A 267 22.30 25.12 -19.04
C PRO A 267 23.69 25.74 -19.24
N ASN A 268 23.77 27.05 -19.54
CA ASN A 268 25.04 27.76 -19.69
C ASN A 268 25.69 28.13 -18.34
N HIS A 269 24.93 28.11 -17.23
CA HIS A 269 25.36 28.55 -15.90
C HIS A 269 24.93 27.54 -14.83
N VAL A 270 25.38 26.29 -14.97
CA VAL A 270 25.14 25.22 -13.98
C VAL A 270 25.77 25.61 -12.62
N PRO A 271 24.98 25.71 -11.53
CA PRO A 271 25.51 26.00 -10.20
C PRO A 271 26.24 24.78 -9.61
N LYS A 272 27.34 25.02 -8.89
CA LYS A 272 28.14 23.96 -8.23
C LYS A 272 27.33 23.12 -7.24
N ASP A 273 26.43 23.76 -6.48
CA ASP A 273 25.45 23.09 -5.64
C ASP A 273 24.09 23.09 -6.37
N ILE A 274 23.76 21.97 -7.00
CA ILE A 274 22.51 21.83 -7.78
C ILE A 274 21.29 21.86 -6.82
N PRO A 275 20.37 22.85 -6.97
CA PRO A 275 19.26 23.04 -6.04
C PRO A 275 18.10 22.08 -6.37
N VAL A 276 18.18 20.85 -5.88
CA VAL A 276 17.10 19.85 -5.91
C VAL A 276 16.55 19.56 -4.51
N VAL A 277 15.28 19.15 -4.44
CA VAL A 277 14.59 18.80 -3.20
C VAL A 277 13.82 17.48 -3.33
N SER A 278 13.84 16.65 -2.29
CA SER A 278 13.15 15.36 -2.22
C SER A 278 11.63 15.53 -2.39
N PHE A 279 10.97 14.62 -3.12
CA PHE A 279 9.55 14.68 -3.47
C PHE A 279 8.76 13.40 -3.12
N CYS A 280 9.19 12.22 -3.58
CA CYS A 280 8.48 10.96 -3.34
C CYS A 280 9.40 9.73 -3.47
N LYS A 281 8.88 8.55 -3.13
CA LYS A 281 9.58 7.25 -3.25
C LYS A 281 8.82 6.36 -4.24
N VAL A 282 9.50 5.76 -5.21
CA VAL A 282 8.92 4.82 -6.20
C VAL A 282 9.54 3.43 -6.07
N GLY A 283 8.73 2.38 -6.26
CA GLY A 283 9.15 0.97 -6.18
C GLY A 283 8.51 0.04 -7.21
N THR A 284 7.65 0.58 -8.07
CA THR A 284 6.83 -0.18 -9.03
C THR A 284 6.69 0.59 -10.34
N GLY A 285 6.53 -0.12 -11.45
CA GLY A 285 6.41 0.45 -12.81
C GLY A 285 7.33 -0.27 -13.78
N TYR A 286 8.61 -0.41 -13.42
CA TYR A 286 9.63 -1.14 -14.18
C TYR A 286 9.40 -2.66 -14.23
N SER A 287 9.74 -3.24 -15.37
CA SER A 287 10.12 -4.65 -15.52
C SER A 287 11.41 -4.98 -14.76
N LEU A 288 11.83 -6.24 -14.75
CA LEU A 288 13.12 -6.62 -14.15
C LEU A 288 14.30 -6.15 -15.02
N GLU A 289 14.19 -6.28 -16.34
CA GLU A 289 15.24 -5.91 -17.32
C GLU A 289 15.52 -4.40 -17.33
N GLU A 290 14.49 -3.56 -17.27
CA GLU A 290 14.66 -2.10 -17.12
C GLU A 290 15.31 -1.75 -15.79
N LEU A 291 14.92 -2.42 -14.69
CA LEU A 291 15.47 -2.19 -13.37
C LEU A 291 16.95 -2.60 -13.30
N ASP A 292 17.32 -3.74 -13.89
CA ASP A 292 18.70 -4.22 -13.91
C ASP A 292 19.60 -3.41 -14.87
N THR A 293 19.06 -2.93 -16.00
CA THR A 293 19.76 -1.96 -16.86
C THR A 293 20.05 -0.66 -16.10
N LEU A 294 19.04 -0.11 -15.42
CA LEU A 294 19.17 1.10 -14.60
C LEU A 294 20.14 0.91 -13.42
N ARG A 295 20.13 -0.27 -12.79
CA ARG A 295 21.10 -0.64 -11.73
C ARG A 295 22.52 -0.57 -12.23
N VAL A 296 22.82 -1.13 -13.40
CA VAL A 296 24.15 -1.10 -14.02
C VAL A 296 24.58 0.34 -14.35
N GLN A 297 23.68 1.16 -14.89
CA GLN A 297 23.98 2.56 -15.21
C GLN A 297 24.27 3.42 -13.97
N LEU A 298 23.49 3.27 -12.90
CA LEU A 298 23.68 4.09 -11.69
C LEU A 298 24.73 3.53 -10.71
N ALA A 299 25.16 2.26 -10.88
CA ALA A 299 26.16 1.59 -10.04
C ALA A 299 27.42 2.43 -9.72
N PRO A 300 28.14 3.04 -10.69
CA PRO A 300 29.35 3.81 -10.41
C PRO A 300 29.10 5.18 -9.74
N HIS A 301 27.85 5.64 -9.68
CA HIS A 301 27.48 6.97 -9.17
C HIS A 301 26.95 6.95 -7.72
N TRP A 302 26.61 5.78 -7.19
CA TRP A 302 26.11 5.64 -5.82
C TRP A 302 27.18 5.97 -4.76
N ARG A 303 26.73 6.66 -3.73
CA ARG A 303 27.48 7.04 -2.53
C ARG A 303 26.66 6.61 -1.30
N PRO A 304 27.29 6.12 -0.21
CA PRO A 304 26.57 5.73 0.99
C PRO A 304 25.87 6.94 1.63
N TRP A 305 24.71 6.71 2.25
CA TRP A 305 24.03 7.75 3.01
C TRP A 305 24.74 8.03 4.35
N GLU A 306 25.38 9.20 4.43
CA GLU A 306 26.04 9.69 5.65
C GLU A 306 25.02 10.01 6.77
N PRO A 307 25.15 9.42 7.98
CA PRO A 307 24.25 9.73 9.10
C PRO A 307 24.40 11.15 9.66
N ILE A 308 25.58 11.76 9.50
CA ILE A 308 25.94 13.06 10.08
C ILE A 308 25.45 14.18 9.16
N SER A 309 24.74 15.17 9.71
CA SER A 309 24.13 16.28 8.97
C SER A 309 25.09 17.00 8.03
N ASP A 310 26.30 17.23 8.50
CA ASP A 310 27.23 18.21 7.92
C ASP A 310 28.11 17.59 6.81
N LYS A 311 28.16 16.26 6.74
CA LYS A 311 28.80 15.51 5.65
C LYS A 311 27.90 15.29 4.43
N ARG A 312 26.60 15.59 4.54
CA ARG A 312 25.64 15.38 3.44
C ARG A 312 25.73 16.51 2.40
N PRO A 313 25.45 16.21 1.11
CA PRO A 313 25.46 17.21 0.05
C PRO A 313 24.42 18.30 0.29
N ALA A 314 24.63 19.49 -0.31
CA ALA A 314 23.83 20.68 -0.05
C ALA A 314 22.32 20.47 -0.21
N HIS A 315 21.90 19.70 -1.22
CA HIS A 315 20.48 19.41 -1.49
C HIS A 315 19.77 18.59 -0.39
N PHE A 316 20.50 17.88 0.48
CA PHE A 316 19.93 17.19 1.65
C PHE A 316 20.18 17.90 2.99
N ARG A 317 20.83 19.07 2.99
CA ARG A 317 21.06 19.87 4.21
C ARG A 317 19.71 20.28 4.82
N GLY A 318 19.60 20.21 6.15
CA GLY A 318 18.35 20.51 6.88
C GLY A 318 17.25 19.44 6.81
N TRP A 319 17.19 18.60 5.76
CA TRP A 319 16.26 17.46 5.72
C TRP A 319 16.71 16.34 6.66
N ALA A 320 15.79 15.75 7.43
CA ALA A 320 16.10 14.72 8.43
C ALA A 320 15.12 13.52 8.32
N PRO A 321 15.20 12.72 7.24
CA PRO A 321 14.30 11.60 7.02
C PRO A 321 14.48 10.49 8.06
N LYS A 322 13.37 9.89 8.50
CA LYS A 322 13.33 8.82 9.50
C LYS A 322 12.72 7.54 8.91
N GLY A 323 13.20 6.39 9.38
CA GLY A 323 12.70 5.08 8.92
C GLY A 323 12.81 4.91 7.41
N ASP A 324 11.78 4.31 6.81
CA ASP A 324 11.68 3.95 5.39
C ASP A 324 11.84 5.13 4.38
N VAL A 325 11.76 6.37 4.87
CA VAL A 325 11.98 7.58 4.04
C VAL A 325 13.47 7.81 3.76
N ARG A 326 14.37 7.41 4.67
CA ARG A 326 15.81 7.63 4.54
C ARG A 326 16.39 6.63 3.51
N PRO A 327 16.99 7.07 2.39
CA PRO A 327 17.60 6.17 1.44
C PRO A 327 18.88 5.53 2.01
N ASP A 328 19.30 4.41 1.44
CA ASP A 328 20.54 3.72 1.81
C ASP A 328 21.75 4.31 1.06
N VAL A 329 21.51 4.73 -0.19
CA VAL A 329 22.50 5.37 -1.08
C VAL A 329 21.92 6.61 -1.75
N TRP A 330 22.80 7.55 -2.13
CA TRP A 330 22.47 8.75 -2.91
C TRP A 330 23.44 8.91 -4.08
N LEU A 331 23.10 9.75 -5.06
CA LEU A 331 23.98 10.07 -6.18
C LEU A 331 23.96 11.58 -6.50
N PRO A 332 25.03 12.12 -7.12
CA PRO A 332 25.04 13.52 -7.55
C PRO A 332 23.93 13.81 -8.59
N PRO A 333 23.20 14.94 -8.50
CA PRO A 333 22.10 15.24 -9.43
C PRO A 333 22.54 15.34 -10.90
N ASP A 334 23.76 15.78 -11.15
CA ASP A 334 24.44 15.81 -12.45
C ASP A 334 24.72 14.42 -13.03
N GLN A 335 24.72 13.39 -12.20
CA GLN A 335 24.97 11.98 -12.54
C GLN A 335 23.70 11.12 -12.42
N SER A 336 22.54 11.79 -12.48
CA SER A 336 21.22 11.20 -12.33
C SER A 336 20.48 11.01 -13.66
N VAL A 337 19.36 10.31 -13.62
CA VAL A 337 18.45 10.11 -14.74
C VAL A 337 17.05 10.64 -14.40
N CYS A 338 16.38 11.22 -15.39
CA CYS A 338 14.98 11.62 -15.28
C CYS A 338 14.05 10.40 -15.38
N MET A 339 12.95 10.43 -14.62
CA MET A 339 11.93 9.38 -14.57
C MET A 339 10.56 10.00 -14.80
N GLU A 340 9.80 9.51 -15.78
CA GLU A 340 8.39 9.85 -15.93
C GLU A 340 7.58 9.01 -14.95
N VAL A 341 7.08 9.61 -13.88
CA VAL A 341 6.19 8.95 -12.91
C VAL A 341 4.75 9.44 -13.01
N TYR A 342 3.83 8.61 -12.57
CA TYR A 342 2.41 8.95 -12.41
C TYR A 342 1.86 8.36 -11.12
N GLY A 343 0.72 8.87 -10.67
CA GLY A 343 0.06 8.41 -9.45
C GLY A 343 -1.38 8.91 -9.41
N PHE A 344 -2.05 8.64 -8.29
CA PHE A 344 -3.46 8.98 -8.12
C PHE A 344 -3.69 10.48 -7.83
N GLU A 345 -2.91 11.06 -6.92
CA GLU A 345 -2.99 12.49 -6.61
C GLU A 345 -1.72 13.04 -5.96
N LEU A 346 -1.50 14.35 -6.09
CA LEU A 346 -0.55 15.08 -5.26
C LEU A 346 -1.19 15.33 -3.89
N THR A 347 -0.54 14.90 -2.82
CA THR A 347 -0.98 15.11 -1.43
C THR A 347 0.08 15.84 -0.62
N TYR A 348 -0.29 16.47 0.49
CA TYR A 348 0.68 17.10 1.39
C TYR A 348 1.41 16.03 2.22
N SER A 349 2.70 16.24 2.49
CA SER A 349 3.51 15.34 3.30
C SER A 349 4.67 16.08 3.97
N THR A 350 4.88 15.82 5.26
CA THR A 350 6.03 16.32 6.05
C THR A 350 7.28 15.45 5.92
N GLN A 351 7.21 14.34 5.17
CA GLN A 351 8.34 13.43 4.97
C GLN A 351 9.37 13.95 3.97
N PHE A 352 8.95 14.82 3.05
CA PHE A 352 9.73 15.28 1.90
C PHE A 352 9.85 16.81 1.89
N GLN A 353 11.02 17.33 1.53
CA GLN A 353 11.35 18.77 1.47
C GLN A 353 10.37 19.62 0.65
N THR A 354 9.73 19.05 -0.37
CA THR A 354 8.66 19.67 -1.18
C THR A 354 7.41 20.07 -0.39
N GLY A 355 7.15 19.49 0.78
CA GLY A 355 5.85 19.56 1.47
C GLY A 355 4.72 18.80 0.74
N LEU A 356 5.02 18.19 -0.40
CA LEU A 356 4.11 17.47 -1.30
C LEU A 356 4.69 16.11 -1.67
N THR A 357 3.83 15.11 -1.86
CA THR A 357 4.23 13.80 -2.40
C THR A 357 3.14 13.20 -3.28
N LEU A 358 3.47 12.15 -4.03
CA LEU A 358 2.58 11.50 -5.00
C LEU A 358 1.95 10.24 -4.38
N ARG A 359 0.62 10.15 -4.31
CA ARG A 359 -0.10 8.97 -3.79
C ARG A 359 -0.11 7.85 -4.84
N PHE A 360 0.32 6.65 -4.44
CA PHE A 360 0.50 5.47 -5.31
C PHE A 360 1.40 5.72 -6.53
N PRO A 361 2.66 6.15 -6.33
CA PRO A 361 3.57 6.50 -7.40
C PRO A 361 4.04 5.25 -8.18
N ARG A 362 4.09 5.38 -9.50
CA ARG A 362 4.54 4.34 -10.44
C ARG A 362 5.42 4.96 -11.51
N LEU A 363 6.49 4.28 -11.92
CA LEU A 363 7.17 4.63 -13.16
C LEU A 363 6.26 4.34 -14.36
N LYS A 364 6.30 5.22 -15.36
CA LYS A 364 5.82 4.99 -16.72
C LYS A 364 6.97 4.75 -17.70
N ALA A 365 8.02 5.57 -17.65
CA ALA A 365 9.22 5.43 -18.49
C ALA A 365 10.46 6.04 -17.81
N ILE A 366 11.65 5.52 -18.13
CA ILE A 366 12.93 6.18 -17.82
C ILE A 366 13.24 7.14 -18.97
N ARG A 367 13.50 8.41 -18.65
CA ARG A 367 13.61 9.51 -19.63
C ARG A 367 15.06 9.78 -19.98
N TYR A 368 15.68 8.84 -20.71
CA TYR A 368 17.02 9.00 -21.28
C TYR A 368 17.10 10.10 -22.36
N ASP A 369 15.95 10.54 -22.87
CA ASP A 369 15.78 11.68 -23.76
C ASP A 369 15.88 13.04 -23.04
N LYS A 370 15.93 13.05 -21.70
CA LYS A 370 15.98 14.27 -20.88
C LYS A 370 17.23 14.34 -20.00
N GLN A 371 17.84 15.53 -19.97
CA GLN A 371 18.90 15.87 -19.03
C GLN A 371 18.34 16.15 -17.63
N TRP A 372 19.19 16.04 -16.61
CA TRP A 372 18.84 16.21 -15.21
C TRP A 372 18.27 17.61 -14.88
N HIS A 373 18.67 18.64 -15.64
CA HIS A 373 18.19 20.01 -15.51
C HIS A 373 16.81 20.27 -16.18
N GLU A 374 16.24 19.27 -16.87
CA GLU A 374 14.92 19.34 -17.53
C GLU A 374 13.80 18.65 -16.74
N CYS A 375 14.09 18.25 -15.50
CA CYS A 375 13.08 17.70 -14.61
C CYS A 375 12.16 18.80 -14.03
N LEU A 376 11.01 18.38 -13.50
CA LEU A 376 9.99 19.24 -12.93
C LEU A 376 10.57 20.15 -11.83
N THR A 377 10.14 21.42 -11.83
CA THR A 377 10.47 22.38 -10.77
C THR A 377 9.41 22.45 -9.68
N LEU A 378 9.77 22.90 -8.48
CA LEU A 378 8.88 23.11 -7.34
C LEU A 378 7.73 24.08 -7.67
N SER A 379 8.00 25.13 -8.45
CA SER A 379 6.97 26.06 -8.94
C SER A 379 5.95 25.38 -9.85
N GLN A 380 6.40 24.51 -10.76
CA GLN A 380 5.50 23.72 -11.62
C GLN A 380 4.71 22.68 -10.80
N LEU A 381 5.37 21.98 -9.86
CA LEU A 381 4.71 21.01 -8.96
C LEU A 381 3.57 21.66 -8.15
N ASN A 382 3.81 22.86 -7.61
CA ASN A 382 2.80 23.64 -6.90
C ASN A 382 1.67 24.11 -7.83
N ALA A 383 1.98 24.52 -9.06
CA ALA A 383 0.97 24.89 -10.06
C ALA A 383 0.07 23.69 -10.43
N LEU A 384 0.65 22.50 -10.63
CA LEU A 384 -0.09 21.26 -10.88
C LEU A 384 -1.00 20.88 -9.70
N LYS A 385 -0.51 21.00 -8.46
CA LYS A 385 -1.33 20.83 -7.25
C LYS A 385 -2.51 21.81 -7.21
N GLY A 386 -2.30 23.07 -7.56
CA GLY A 386 -3.35 24.09 -7.69
C GLY A 386 -4.39 23.75 -8.76
N GLN A 387 -3.94 23.33 -9.95
CA GLN A 387 -4.81 22.85 -11.02
C GLN A 387 -5.65 21.65 -10.60
N GLN A 388 -5.07 20.68 -9.87
CA GLN A 388 -5.80 19.51 -9.38
C GLN A 388 -6.94 19.89 -8.41
N LEU A 389 -6.72 20.87 -7.54
CA LEU A 389 -7.78 21.42 -6.68
C LEU A 389 -8.90 22.10 -7.51
N GLY A 390 -8.53 22.86 -8.54
CA GLY A 390 -9.48 23.47 -9.49
C GLY A 390 -10.20 22.49 -10.44
N GLN A 391 -9.67 21.27 -10.61
CA GLN A 391 -10.36 20.17 -11.29
C GLN A 391 -11.32 19.46 -10.33
N LYS A 392 -10.91 19.19 -9.07
CA LYS A 392 -11.79 18.59 -8.06
C LYS A 392 -13.03 19.46 -7.78
N LYS A 393 -12.89 20.79 -7.73
CA LYS A 393 -14.03 21.72 -7.66
C LYS A 393 -14.97 21.52 -8.85
N ARG A 394 -14.50 21.72 -10.09
CA ARG A 394 -15.32 21.58 -11.30
C ARG A 394 -16.00 20.22 -11.46
N ALA A 395 -15.39 19.14 -10.98
CA ALA A 395 -16.03 17.82 -10.95
C ALA A 395 -17.21 17.76 -9.97
N VAL A 396 -17.09 18.38 -8.79
CA VAL A 396 -18.20 18.54 -7.83
C VAL A 396 -19.26 19.50 -8.38
N ASP A 397 -18.86 20.65 -8.93
CA ASP A 397 -19.78 21.66 -9.48
C ASP A 397 -20.66 21.08 -10.62
N VAL A 398 -20.08 20.19 -11.45
CA VAL A 398 -20.80 19.46 -12.52
C VAL A 398 -21.72 18.37 -11.97
N VAL A 399 -21.36 17.68 -10.89
CA VAL A 399 -22.20 16.67 -10.24
C VAL A 399 -23.34 17.30 -9.43
N MET A 400 -23.14 18.48 -8.85
CA MET A 400 -24.14 19.22 -8.07
C MET A 400 -25.11 20.07 -8.92
N GLY A 401 -24.89 20.18 -10.23
CA GLY A 401 -25.91 20.68 -11.17
C GLY A 401 -26.25 22.17 -11.07
N GLU A 402 -25.34 23.04 -10.62
CA GLU A 402 -25.62 24.48 -10.51
C GLU A 402 -25.84 25.16 -11.87
N GLN A 403 -27.10 25.45 -12.20
CA GLN A 403 -27.42 26.36 -13.29
C GLN A 403 -27.01 27.79 -12.93
N LYS A 404 -26.05 28.36 -13.68
CA LYS A 404 -25.67 29.77 -13.52
C LYS A 404 -26.90 30.69 -13.62
N PRO A 405 -27.17 31.56 -12.63
CA PRO A 405 -28.34 32.43 -12.65
C PRO A 405 -28.25 33.44 -13.81
N LYS A 406 -29.17 33.33 -14.77
CA LYS A 406 -29.33 34.33 -15.84
C LYS A 406 -29.80 35.65 -15.21
N LYS A 407 -29.02 36.73 -15.37
CA LYS A 407 -29.46 38.09 -15.03
C LYS A 407 -30.73 38.43 -15.82
N ARG A 408 -31.89 38.40 -15.16
CA ARG A 408 -33.10 39.08 -15.66
C ARG A 408 -32.94 40.58 -15.45
N LYS A 409 -33.46 41.38 -16.40
CA LYS A 409 -33.64 42.82 -16.20
C LYS A 409 -34.79 43.05 -15.21
N ASN A 410 -34.73 44.16 -14.48
CA ASN A 410 -35.87 44.68 -13.74
C ASN A 410 -36.88 45.27 -14.73
N ASP A 411 -38.17 45.10 -14.43
CA ASP A 411 -39.23 46.07 -14.69
C ASP A 411 -40.29 45.96 -13.57
N ALA A 412 -41.01 47.04 -13.29
CA ALA A 412 -42.02 47.13 -12.22
C ALA A 412 -43.41 46.61 -12.71
N GLU A 413 -44.41 46.26 -11.90
CA GLU A 413 -45.04 46.99 -10.80
C GLU A 413 -45.95 46.05 -9.96
N ARG A 414 -46.37 46.48 -8.74
CA ARG A 414 -47.67 46.22 -8.04
C ARG A 414 -48.16 44.75 -7.87
N ARG A 415 -48.78 44.31 -6.76
CA ARG A 415 -49.51 44.99 -5.65
C ARG A 415 -49.60 44.06 -4.40
N ARG A 416 -50.15 44.60 -3.30
CA ARG A 416 -50.53 43.93 -2.01
C ARG A 416 -51.73 42.95 -2.21
N SER A 417 -52.09 41.96 -1.37
CA SER A 417 -51.54 41.28 -0.16
C SER A 417 -52.32 39.93 0.01
N THR A 418 -52.74 39.27 1.13
CA THR A 418 -52.82 39.50 2.60
C THR A 418 -53.25 38.20 3.34
N LEU A 419 -52.78 37.93 4.58
CA LEU A 419 -53.34 36.97 5.59
C LEU A 419 -53.36 35.45 5.21
N ASP A 420 -53.47 34.44 6.09
CA ASP A 420 -53.13 34.23 7.54
C ASP A 420 -52.82 32.71 7.78
N ARG A 421 -52.22 32.36 8.93
CA ARG A 421 -52.13 31.04 9.61
C ARG A 421 -52.32 29.71 8.82
N GLY A 422 -51.30 28.84 8.92
CA GLY A 422 -51.47 27.59 9.70
C GLY A 422 -51.21 26.22 9.05
N HIS A 423 -50.60 25.34 9.85
CA HIS A 423 -50.47 23.87 9.73
C HIS A 423 -49.58 23.21 8.63
N VAL A 424 -48.64 22.41 9.15
CA VAL A 424 -48.15 21.08 8.70
C VAL A 424 -48.34 20.65 7.23
N GLY A 425 -47.22 20.39 6.55
CA GLY A 425 -47.17 19.59 5.32
C GLY A 425 -45.73 19.24 4.93
N VAL A 426 -45.41 17.95 4.84
CA VAL A 426 -44.16 17.46 4.23
C VAL A 426 -44.48 17.03 2.81
N SER A 427 -43.82 17.63 1.82
CA SER A 427 -43.83 17.16 0.44
C SER A 427 -42.41 17.22 -0.14
N ILE A 428 -41.79 16.05 -0.27
CA ILE A 428 -40.69 15.82 -1.21
C ILE A 428 -41.21 14.76 -2.18
N GLU A 429 -41.67 15.19 -3.35
CA GLU A 429 -42.10 14.27 -4.41
C GLU A 429 -40.86 13.67 -5.09
N TYR A 430 -40.61 12.38 -4.84
CA TYR A 430 -39.92 11.52 -5.79
C TYR A 430 -40.91 10.47 -6.25
N SER A 431 -41.29 10.54 -7.53
CA SER A 431 -42.20 9.59 -8.14
C SER A 431 -41.56 8.20 -8.23
N GLN A 432 -42.19 7.22 -7.59
CA GLN A 432 -41.86 5.81 -7.81
C GLN A 432 -42.32 5.42 -9.22
N ALA A 433 -41.48 4.69 -9.95
CA ALA A 433 -41.91 4.00 -11.16
C ALA A 433 -42.62 2.70 -10.76
N ASN A 434 -43.83 2.47 -11.26
CA ASN A 434 -44.56 1.23 -11.00
C ASN A 434 -43.77 0.02 -11.52
N MET A 435 -43.72 -1.05 -10.73
CA MET A 435 -43.41 -2.40 -11.19
C MET A 435 -44.62 -3.29 -10.96
N ASP A 436 -45.41 -3.49 -11.99
CA ASP A 436 -46.47 -4.49 -12.12
C ASP A 436 -46.41 -5.03 -13.57
N ILE A 437 -46.92 -6.25 -13.78
CA ILE A 437 -46.97 -6.98 -15.09
C ILE A 437 -45.55 -7.49 -15.48
N VAL A 438 -45.26 -8.79 -15.62
CA VAL A 438 -46.07 -10.00 -15.90
C VAL A 438 -45.74 -11.15 -14.93
N GLU A 439 -46.72 -11.99 -14.57
CA GLU A 439 -46.50 -13.34 -14.02
C GLU A 439 -46.52 -14.41 -15.13
N ALA A 440 -45.52 -15.32 -15.15
CA ALA A 440 -45.59 -16.69 -15.71
C ALA A 440 -44.30 -17.47 -15.38
#